data_AF-A0A0A1U7I5-F1
#
_entry.id   AF-A0A0A1U7I5-F1
#
_cell.length_a   1.000
_cell.length_b   1.000
_cell.length_c   1.000
_cell.angle_alpha   90.00
_cell.angle_beta   90.00
_cell.angle_gamma   90.00
#
_symmetry.space_group_name_H-M   'P 1'
#
loop_
_entity.id
_entity.type
_entity.pdbx_description
1 polymer ?
#
loop_
_entity_poly.entity_id
_entity_poly.type
_entity_poly.pdbx_seq_one_letter_code
_entity_poly.pdbx_strand_id
1 'polypeptide(L)'
;NSVTCVGEKAFSNCNRLVEVSAPNSIYSNSGVFKKCHSLTKVVITNQLNTCDTYNNTFSCCESLSKSSSLKVMTSLKDVVIPGNVLSLGNSAFRDCYSLTTVVFGKHVETIGTHCFSNCVNLEQINLPKSLKSIKKCAFENCKKLKTLKFAGRIPQIEKCVFEKCENVREISTNGIITKIVDFPVTFKVSENFRKNGIGCKNVVFTQKDLKK
;
A
#
# COMPACT_ATOMS: atom_id res chain seq x y z
N ASN A 1 4.08 -22.13 23.46
CA ASN A 1 4.99 -22.25 22.31
C ASN A 1 4.78 -21.09 21.35
N SER A 2 5.49 -19.98 21.55
CA SER A 2 5.49 -18.84 20.65
C SER A 2 6.46 -19.11 19.49
N VAL A 3 5.97 -19.08 18.26
CA VAL A 3 6.84 -19.05 17.07
C VAL A 3 7.55 -17.70 17.07
N THR A 4 8.84 -17.67 17.39
CA THR A 4 9.61 -16.43 17.56
C THR A 4 10.18 -15.90 16.25
N CYS A 5 10.30 -16.72 15.22
CA CYS A 5 10.65 -16.31 13.87
C CYS A 5 10.23 -17.38 12.86
N VAL A 6 10.04 -16.98 11.61
CA VAL A 6 9.81 -17.87 10.47
C VAL A 6 10.73 -17.42 9.36
N GLY A 7 11.53 -18.34 8.79
CA GLY A 7 12.58 -18.01 7.83
C GLY A 7 12.10 -17.23 6.59
N GLU A 8 13.04 -16.59 5.89
CA GLU A 8 12.78 -15.98 4.58
C GLU A 8 12.05 -16.97 3.66
N LYS A 9 10.97 -16.53 3.00
CA LYS A 9 10.17 -17.40 2.10
C LYS A 9 9.57 -18.66 2.73
N ALA A 10 9.44 -18.78 4.05
CA ALA A 10 8.99 -20.03 4.67
C ALA A 10 7.59 -20.52 4.24
N PHE A 11 6.68 -19.60 3.90
CA PHE A 11 5.37 -19.92 3.33
C PHE A 11 5.32 -19.60 1.82
N SER A 12 6.47 -19.47 1.16
CA SER A 12 6.49 -19.16 -0.27
C SER A 12 5.89 -20.32 -1.07
N ASN A 13 5.02 -20.01 -2.01
CA ASN A 13 4.25 -20.98 -2.83
C ASN A 13 3.22 -21.81 -2.06
N CYS A 14 2.84 -21.42 -0.83
CA CYS A 14 1.74 -22.06 -0.11
C CYS A 14 0.38 -21.77 -0.77
N ASN A 15 0.08 -22.53 -1.83
CA ASN A 15 -1.11 -22.34 -2.68
C ASN A 15 -2.43 -22.82 -2.06
N ARG A 16 -2.41 -23.37 -0.85
CA ARG A 16 -3.61 -23.82 -0.12
C ARG A 16 -3.89 -23.00 1.14
N LEU A 17 -3.00 -22.05 1.46
CA LEU A 17 -3.11 -21.23 2.66
C LEU A 17 -4.16 -20.14 2.41
N VAL A 18 -5.29 -20.21 3.11
CA VAL A 18 -6.45 -19.32 2.89
C VAL A 18 -6.46 -18.14 3.85
N GLU A 19 -6.07 -18.39 5.10
CA GLU A 19 -5.96 -17.40 6.16
C GLU A 19 -4.68 -17.64 6.94
N VAL A 20 -4.02 -16.57 7.37
CA VAL A 20 -2.88 -16.64 8.28
C VAL A 20 -3.12 -15.71 9.45
N SER A 21 -3.04 -16.28 10.65
CA SER A 21 -2.92 -15.55 11.90
C SER A 21 -1.56 -15.85 12.53
N ALA A 22 -0.66 -14.88 12.57
CA ALA A 22 0.72 -15.08 13.07
C ALA A 22 1.26 -13.87 13.85
N PRO A 23 2.31 -14.04 14.69
CA PRO A 23 3.04 -12.94 15.31
C PRO A 23 3.88 -12.13 14.32
N ASN A 24 4.12 -10.86 14.66
CA ASN A 24 4.84 -9.88 13.82
C ASN A 24 6.18 -10.40 13.27
N SER A 25 6.90 -11.21 14.06
CA SER A 25 8.20 -11.77 13.70
C SER A 25 8.19 -12.73 12.50
N ILE A 26 7.01 -13.23 12.12
CA ILE A 26 6.83 -14.06 10.92
C ILE A 26 6.75 -13.17 9.68
N TYR A 27 6.26 -11.95 9.81
CA TYR A 27 6.03 -11.03 8.68
C TYR A 27 7.21 -10.09 8.42
N SER A 28 8.17 -9.98 9.33
CA SER A 28 9.35 -9.13 9.14
C SER A 28 10.36 -9.72 8.15
N ASN A 29 10.30 -11.03 7.90
CA ASN A 29 11.17 -11.70 6.94
C ASN A 29 10.69 -11.51 5.49
N SER A 30 11.64 -11.21 4.61
CA SER A 30 11.38 -10.95 3.20
C SER A 30 10.70 -12.14 2.52
N GLY A 31 9.65 -11.87 1.75
CA GLY A 31 8.99 -12.85 0.89
C GLY A 31 8.37 -14.06 1.61
N VAL A 32 8.10 -14.00 2.92
CA VAL A 32 7.54 -15.12 3.70
C VAL A 32 6.28 -15.70 3.06
N PHE A 33 5.41 -14.87 2.49
CA PHE A 33 4.18 -15.31 1.80
C PHE A 33 4.24 -15.15 0.28
N LYS A 34 5.45 -15.09 -0.29
CA LYS A 34 5.65 -14.95 -1.75
C LYS A 34 4.90 -16.05 -2.50
N LYS A 35 4.15 -15.72 -3.55
CA LYS A 35 3.37 -16.69 -4.36
C LYS A 35 2.34 -17.51 -3.56
N CYS A 36 1.83 -17.02 -2.42
CA CYS A 36 0.66 -17.60 -1.76
C CYS A 36 -0.63 -17.23 -2.52
N HIS A 37 -1.00 -17.99 -3.54
CA HIS A 37 -2.11 -17.60 -4.44
C HIS A 37 -3.51 -17.70 -3.83
N SER A 38 -3.68 -18.43 -2.72
CA SER A 38 -4.99 -18.66 -2.09
C SER A 38 -5.23 -17.84 -0.82
N LEU A 39 -4.27 -16.99 -0.43
CA LEU A 39 -4.33 -16.23 0.81
C LEU A 39 -5.32 -15.07 0.68
N THR A 40 -6.47 -15.23 1.31
CA THR A 40 -7.59 -14.27 1.24
C THR A 40 -7.56 -13.21 2.33
N LYS A 41 -7.01 -13.58 3.50
CA LYS A 41 -7.00 -12.76 4.70
C LYS A 41 -5.71 -12.97 5.48
N VAL A 42 -5.12 -11.86 5.90
CA VAL A 42 -3.96 -11.86 6.79
C VAL A 42 -4.33 -11.09 8.05
N VAL A 43 -4.30 -11.77 9.19
CA VAL A 43 -4.46 -11.19 10.51
C VAL A 43 -3.12 -11.29 11.22
N ILE A 44 -2.52 -10.16 11.57
CA ILE A 44 -1.25 -10.17 12.29
C ILE A 44 -1.57 -10.03 13.78
N THR A 45 -1.33 -11.08 14.57
CA THR A 45 -1.66 -11.18 16.01
C THR A 45 -0.41 -11.18 16.86
N ASN A 46 -0.20 -10.15 17.68
CA ASN A 46 1.07 -9.95 18.36
C ASN A 46 1.33 -10.94 19.53
N GLN A 47 2.54 -11.48 19.56
CA GLN A 47 3.28 -11.85 20.77
C GLN A 47 4.71 -11.34 20.49
N LEU A 48 5.10 -10.20 21.07
CA LEU A 48 6.45 -9.63 21.25
C LEU A 48 6.55 -8.13 20.91
N ASN A 49 7.27 -7.42 21.79
CA ASN A 49 7.36 -5.95 21.89
C ASN A 49 8.55 -5.36 21.10
N THR A 50 8.76 -5.75 19.85
CA THR A 50 9.90 -5.22 19.07
C THR A 50 9.52 -4.70 17.69
N CYS A 51 10.16 -3.58 17.38
CA CYS A 51 10.05 -2.75 16.20
C CYS A 51 10.60 -3.49 14.98
N ASP A 52 9.74 -4.16 14.22
CA ASP A 52 10.18 -4.81 12.97
C ASP A 52 9.50 -4.21 11.74
N THR A 53 10.34 -3.92 10.75
CA THR A 53 9.98 -3.35 9.44
C THR A 53 9.41 -4.43 8.54
N TYR A 54 8.25 -4.21 7.89
CA TYR A 54 7.64 -5.16 6.95
C TYR A 54 8.30 -5.09 5.56
N ASN A 55 9.57 -5.46 5.45
CA ASN A 55 10.30 -5.40 4.19
C ASN A 55 9.90 -6.53 3.24
N ASN A 56 9.27 -6.21 2.11
CA ASN A 56 9.05 -7.15 0.99
C ASN A 56 8.26 -8.43 1.33
N THR A 57 7.52 -8.47 2.45
CA THR A 57 6.85 -9.68 2.97
C THR A 57 5.86 -10.32 2.00
N PHE A 58 5.13 -9.49 1.23
CA PHE A 58 4.22 -9.93 0.17
C PHE A 58 4.63 -9.41 -1.22
N SER A 59 5.90 -9.00 -1.43
CA SER A 59 6.36 -8.49 -2.72
C SER A 59 6.46 -9.61 -3.77
N CYS A 60 5.36 -9.87 -4.45
CA CYS A 60 5.37 -10.61 -5.69
C CYS A 60 5.62 -9.61 -6.82
N CYS A 61 6.83 -9.67 -7.40
CA CYS A 61 7.17 -9.33 -8.79
C CYS A 61 8.36 -8.37 -8.93
N GLU A 62 9.58 -8.88 -8.73
CA GLU A 62 10.77 -8.25 -9.35
C GLU A 62 11.27 -9.00 -10.60
N SER A 63 10.45 -9.84 -11.22
CA SER A 63 10.73 -10.35 -12.57
C SER A 63 9.48 -10.87 -13.23
N LEU A 64 8.73 -9.98 -13.90
CA LEU A 64 7.78 -10.38 -14.94
C LEU A 64 7.67 -9.24 -15.97
N SER A 65 8.79 -8.92 -16.62
CA SER A 65 8.70 -8.58 -18.04
C SER A 65 8.58 -9.91 -18.78
N LYS A 66 7.47 -10.12 -19.50
CA LYS A 66 7.26 -11.23 -20.45
C LYS A 66 7.24 -12.65 -19.85
N SER A 67 6.20 -13.03 -19.12
CA SER A 67 5.71 -14.42 -19.25
C SER A 67 4.28 -14.56 -18.75
N SER A 68 3.48 -15.18 -19.60
CA SER A 68 2.08 -15.57 -19.45
C SER A 68 1.87 -16.58 -18.32
N SER A 69 2.01 -16.13 -17.07
CA SER A 69 1.59 -16.85 -15.86
C SER A 69 1.22 -15.84 -14.76
N LEU A 70 0.23 -15.00 -15.04
CA LEU A 70 -0.44 -14.10 -14.09
C LEU A 70 -1.30 -14.90 -13.10
N LYS A 71 -0.69 -15.76 -12.28
CA LYS A 71 -1.25 -16.13 -10.98
C LYS A 71 -0.50 -15.31 -9.94
N VAL A 72 -0.86 -14.03 -9.88
CA VAL A 72 -0.38 -13.08 -8.86
C VAL A 72 -1.32 -13.20 -7.64
N MET A 73 -1.08 -12.53 -6.50
CA MET A 73 -1.96 -12.58 -5.32
C MET A 73 -3.36 -12.01 -5.63
N THR A 74 -4.20 -12.80 -6.30
CA THR A 74 -5.56 -12.47 -6.76
C THR A 74 -6.61 -12.70 -5.69
N SER A 75 -6.23 -13.12 -4.48
CA SER A 75 -7.16 -13.52 -3.43
C SER A 75 -7.16 -12.62 -2.21
N LEU A 76 -6.07 -11.90 -1.91
CA LEU A 76 -5.98 -11.03 -0.73
C LEU A 76 -6.90 -9.82 -0.89
N LYS A 77 -8.02 -9.80 -0.16
CA LYS A 77 -9.05 -8.75 -0.25
C LYS A 77 -8.95 -7.71 0.86
N ASP A 78 -8.55 -8.16 2.04
CA ASP A 78 -8.55 -7.36 3.26
C ASP A 78 -7.23 -7.54 4.02
N VAL A 79 -6.66 -6.41 4.44
CA VAL A 79 -5.44 -6.36 5.26
C VAL A 79 -5.71 -5.58 6.53
N VAL A 80 -5.37 -6.16 7.68
CA VAL A 80 -5.41 -5.48 8.98
C VAL A 80 -3.98 -5.34 9.49
N ILE A 81 -3.50 -4.10 9.52
CA ILE A 81 -2.20 -3.73 10.09
C ILE A 81 -2.39 -3.47 11.59
N PRO A 82 -1.69 -4.19 12.49
CA PRO A 82 -1.92 -4.06 13.91
C PRO A 82 -1.38 -2.73 14.46
N GLY A 83 -1.88 -2.37 15.66
CA GLY A 83 -1.61 -1.08 16.30
C GLY A 83 -0.13 -0.77 16.50
N ASN A 84 0.71 -1.79 16.70
CA ASN A 84 2.13 -1.66 17.03
C ASN A 84 3.07 -1.57 15.80
N VAL A 85 2.55 -1.62 14.58
CA VAL A 85 3.36 -1.44 13.38
C VAL A 85 3.74 0.01 13.21
N LEU A 86 5.04 0.30 13.12
CA LEU A 86 5.55 1.66 12.88
C LEU A 86 5.79 1.96 11.40
N SER A 87 6.14 0.95 10.60
CA SER A 87 6.49 1.16 9.19
C SER A 87 6.07 -0.02 8.34
N LEU A 88 5.43 0.27 7.20
CA LEU A 88 5.23 -0.70 6.12
C LEU A 88 6.42 -0.59 5.18
N GLY A 89 7.12 -1.70 4.96
CA GLY A 89 8.32 -1.69 4.12
C GLY A 89 8.01 -1.57 2.64
N ASN A 90 9.08 -1.52 1.86
CA ASN A 90 9.01 -1.38 0.41
C ASN A 90 8.28 -2.57 -0.21
N SER A 91 7.43 -2.28 -1.20
CA SER A 91 6.64 -3.25 -1.97
C SER A 91 5.84 -4.25 -1.13
N ALA A 92 5.56 -3.94 0.14
CA ALA A 92 5.00 -4.91 1.09
C ALA A 92 3.69 -5.54 0.60
N PHE A 93 2.83 -4.78 -0.07
CA PHE A 93 1.55 -5.21 -0.67
C PHE A 93 1.48 -4.92 -2.18
N ARG A 94 2.64 -4.86 -2.85
CA ARG A 94 2.69 -4.61 -4.29
C ARG A 94 1.98 -5.73 -5.05
N ASP A 95 1.27 -5.37 -6.11
CA ASP A 95 0.53 -6.28 -6.99
C ASP A 95 -0.57 -7.11 -6.28
N CYS A 96 -1.04 -6.66 -5.10
CA CYS A 96 -2.23 -7.23 -4.47
C CYS A 96 -3.50 -6.77 -5.22
N TYR A 97 -3.71 -7.30 -6.43
CA TYR A 97 -4.74 -6.82 -7.36
C TYR A 97 -6.15 -6.89 -6.81
N SER A 98 -6.43 -7.81 -5.89
CA SER A 98 -7.76 -8.00 -5.29
C SER A 98 -7.93 -7.28 -3.96
N LEU A 99 -6.91 -6.56 -3.48
CA LEU A 99 -6.98 -5.81 -2.24
C LEU A 99 -7.99 -4.68 -2.39
N THR A 100 -9.02 -4.71 -1.56
CA THR A 100 -10.11 -3.73 -1.52
C THR A 100 -10.09 -2.88 -0.26
N THR A 101 -9.61 -3.45 0.86
CA THR A 101 -9.63 -2.79 2.17
C THR A 101 -8.28 -2.92 2.86
N VAL A 102 -7.80 -1.81 3.43
CA VAL A 102 -6.65 -1.78 4.34
C VAL A 102 -7.07 -1.05 5.61
N VAL A 103 -6.96 -1.73 6.75
CA VAL A 103 -7.19 -1.17 8.07
C VAL A 103 -5.85 -0.93 8.74
N PHE A 104 -5.55 0.33 9.06
CA PHE A 104 -4.29 0.72 9.69
C PHE A 104 -4.38 0.72 11.21
N GLY A 105 -3.31 0.27 11.84
CA GLY A 105 -3.07 0.44 13.26
C GLY A 105 -2.78 1.90 13.64
N LYS A 106 -2.86 2.20 14.94
CA LYS A 106 -2.73 3.57 15.48
C LYS A 106 -1.32 4.17 15.37
N HIS A 107 -0.27 3.37 15.18
CA HIS A 107 1.12 3.83 15.24
C HIS A 107 1.88 3.78 13.91
N VAL A 108 1.23 3.47 12.77
CA VAL A 108 1.93 3.44 11.48
C VAL A 108 2.39 4.85 11.10
N GLU A 109 3.70 5.04 11.00
CA GLU A 109 4.35 6.32 10.72
C GLU A 109 4.86 6.41 9.28
N THR A 110 5.18 5.28 8.65
CA THR A 110 5.76 5.26 7.30
C THR A 110 5.12 4.22 6.40
N ILE A 111 4.85 4.60 5.15
CA ILE A 111 4.48 3.69 4.06
C ILE A 111 5.61 3.69 3.01
N GLY A 112 6.23 2.55 2.81
CA GLY A 112 7.41 2.36 1.96
C GLY A 112 7.18 2.52 0.46
N THR A 113 8.28 2.51 -0.28
CA THR A 113 8.29 2.68 -1.74
C THR A 113 7.51 1.55 -2.39
N HIS A 114 6.61 1.87 -3.33
CA HIS A 114 5.74 0.90 -4.00
C HIS A 114 4.86 0.02 -3.08
N CYS A 115 4.68 0.39 -1.80
CA CYS A 115 4.05 -0.47 -0.79
C CYS A 115 2.71 -1.07 -1.23
N PHE A 116 1.82 -0.28 -1.84
CA PHE A 116 0.52 -0.69 -2.38
C PHE A 116 0.43 -0.50 -3.90
N SER A 117 1.58 -0.45 -4.59
CA SER A 117 1.57 -0.26 -6.04
C SER A 117 0.83 -1.42 -6.72
N ASN A 118 0.04 -1.11 -7.75
CA ASN A 118 -0.81 -2.05 -8.49
C ASN A 118 -1.93 -2.72 -7.66
N CYS A 119 -2.33 -2.15 -6.51
CA CYS A 119 -3.58 -2.52 -5.84
C CYS A 119 -4.79 -1.97 -6.60
N VAL A 120 -5.06 -2.51 -7.80
CA VAL A 120 -6.01 -1.93 -8.76
C VAL A 120 -7.46 -1.89 -8.27
N ASN A 121 -7.82 -2.76 -7.33
CA ASN A 121 -9.16 -2.82 -6.74
C ASN A 121 -9.30 -2.05 -5.41
N LEU A 122 -8.25 -1.39 -4.92
CA LEU A 122 -8.32 -0.60 -3.69
C LEU A 122 -9.20 0.62 -3.92
N GLU A 123 -10.37 0.69 -3.27
CA GLU A 123 -11.37 1.75 -3.54
C GLU A 123 -11.23 2.95 -2.61
N GLN A 124 -10.84 2.70 -1.37
CA GLN A 124 -10.71 3.72 -0.34
C GLN A 124 -9.52 3.40 0.56
N ILE A 125 -8.92 4.43 1.13
CA ILE A 125 -7.88 4.25 2.12
C ILE A 125 -7.98 5.31 3.23
N ASN A 126 -7.93 4.82 4.48
CA ASN A 126 -7.93 5.64 5.67
C ASN A 126 -6.53 5.63 6.28
N LEU A 127 -5.75 6.65 5.98
CA LEU A 127 -4.38 6.82 6.44
C LEU A 127 -4.38 7.30 7.90
N PRO A 128 -3.61 6.65 8.79
CA PRO A 128 -3.69 6.87 10.23
C PRO A 128 -3.12 8.24 10.65
N LYS A 129 -3.57 8.75 11.79
CA LYS A 129 -3.15 10.06 12.33
C LYS A 129 -1.63 10.14 12.60
N SER A 130 -1.00 9.01 12.91
CA SER A 130 0.44 8.88 13.17
C SER A 130 1.30 8.97 11.90
N LEU A 131 0.70 8.94 10.71
CA LEU A 131 1.45 8.85 9.46
C LEU A 131 2.29 10.10 9.24
N LYS A 132 3.61 9.92 9.13
CA LYS A 132 4.62 10.97 8.92
C LYS A 132 5.08 11.02 7.47
N SER A 133 5.22 9.87 6.80
CA SER A 133 5.72 9.84 5.42
C SER A 133 5.10 8.75 4.55
N ILE A 134 4.92 9.07 3.26
CA ILE A 134 4.54 8.15 2.19
C ILE A 134 5.61 8.24 1.10
N LYS A 135 6.30 7.12 0.87
CA LYS A 135 7.44 7.03 -0.02
C LYS A 135 7.03 6.87 -1.49
N LYS A 136 8.00 7.10 -2.39
CA LYS A 136 7.82 7.13 -3.84
C LYS A 136 6.91 6.00 -4.36
N CYS A 137 5.95 6.36 -5.21
CA CYS A 137 5.05 5.42 -5.89
C CYS A 137 4.27 4.46 -4.98
N ALA A 138 4.09 4.76 -3.69
CA ALA A 138 3.43 3.86 -2.74
C ALA A 138 2.04 3.40 -3.18
N PHE A 139 1.26 4.24 -3.86
CA PHE A 139 -0.08 3.92 -4.38
C PHE A 139 -0.14 3.96 -5.91
N GLU A 140 0.99 3.81 -6.60
CA GLU A 140 1.01 3.84 -8.07
C GLU A 140 0.03 2.81 -8.65
N ASN A 141 -0.78 3.21 -9.63
CA ASN A 141 -1.72 2.36 -10.36
C ASN A 141 -2.84 1.75 -9.49
N CYS A 142 -3.22 2.39 -8.38
CA CYS A 142 -4.45 2.08 -7.65
C CYS A 142 -5.67 2.64 -8.39
N LYS A 143 -6.02 2.04 -9.53
CA LYS A 143 -6.98 2.60 -10.49
C LYS A 143 -8.37 2.86 -9.91
N LYS A 144 -8.88 1.99 -9.02
CA LYS A 144 -10.20 2.17 -8.39
C LYS A 144 -10.20 3.08 -7.16
N LEU A 145 -9.07 3.65 -6.77
CA LEU A 145 -8.97 4.49 -5.58
C LEU A 145 -9.76 5.77 -5.79
N LYS A 146 -10.90 5.88 -5.08
CA LYS A 146 -11.84 6.99 -5.16
C LYS A 146 -11.65 7.98 -4.03
N THR A 147 -11.33 7.48 -2.84
CA THR A 147 -11.35 8.27 -1.61
C THR A 147 -10.06 8.09 -0.82
N LEU A 148 -9.40 9.22 -0.52
CA LEU A 148 -8.21 9.31 0.31
C LEU A 148 -8.56 10.05 1.60
N LYS A 149 -8.50 9.38 2.76
CA LYS A 149 -8.76 10.03 4.04
C LYS A 149 -7.51 10.05 4.89
N PHE A 150 -7.05 11.24 5.23
CA PHE A 150 -6.02 11.45 6.24
C PHE A 150 -6.70 11.69 7.58
N ALA A 151 -6.56 10.77 8.53
CA ALA A 151 -7.09 10.92 9.89
C ALA A 151 -6.33 11.97 10.74
N GLY A 152 -5.27 12.56 10.17
CA GLY A 152 -4.44 13.59 10.76
C GLY A 152 -4.09 14.67 9.73
N ARG A 153 -2.95 15.33 9.97
CA ARG A 153 -2.32 16.17 8.94
C ARG A 153 -1.90 15.33 7.73
N ILE A 154 -1.76 15.98 6.58
CA ILE A 154 -1.16 15.35 5.40
C ILE A 154 0.31 15.04 5.72
N PRO A 155 0.79 13.79 5.53
CA PRO A 155 2.18 13.42 5.75
C PRO A 155 3.10 14.02 4.68
N GLN A 156 4.42 13.84 4.83
CA GLN A 156 5.33 14.07 3.72
C GLN A 156 5.07 13.04 2.62
N ILE A 157 4.70 13.51 1.43
CA ILE A 157 4.39 12.67 0.26
C ILE A 157 5.48 12.87 -0.77
N GLU A 158 6.12 11.77 -1.17
CA GLU A 158 7.15 11.79 -2.20
C GLU A 158 6.57 11.79 -3.63
N LYS A 159 7.43 11.89 -4.64
CA LYS A 159 7.01 11.95 -6.05
C LYS A 159 6.25 10.69 -6.47
N CYS A 160 5.30 10.87 -7.39
CA CYS A 160 4.56 9.80 -8.07
C CYS A 160 3.74 8.88 -7.16
N VAL A 161 3.50 9.25 -5.89
CA VAL A 161 2.76 8.41 -4.93
C VAL A 161 1.41 7.94 -5.47
N PHE A 162 0.68 8.82 -6.14
CA PHE A 162 -0.64 8.53 -6.74
C PHE A 162 -0.60 8.44 -8.28
N GLU A 163 0.57 8.17 -8.86
CA GLU A 163 0.70 8.04 -10.31
C GLU A 163 -0.29 6.98 -10.84
N LYS A 164 -1.01 7.29 -11.93
CA LYS A 164 -2.09 6.44 -12.49
C LYS A 164 -3.25 6.11 -11.54
N CYS A 165 -3.45 6.90 -10.48
CA CYS A 165 -4.70 6.89 -9.72
C CYS A 165 -5.71 7.78 -10.45
N GLU A 166 -6.57 7.18 -11.27
CA GLU A 166 -7.42 7.88 -12.23
C GLU A 166 -8.85 8.11 -11.74
N ASN A 167 -9.19 7.71 -10.51
CA ASN A 167 -10.56 7.83 -9.99
C ASN A 167 -10.65 8.59 -8.66
N VAL A 168 -9.56 9.22 -8.21
CA VAL A 168 -9.55 9.96 -6.94
C VAL A 168 -10.43 11.18 -7.08
N ARG A 169 -11.52 11.18 -6.33
CA ARG A 169 -12.55 12.22 -6.38
C ARG A 169 -12.79 12.91 -5.04
N GLU A 170 -12.32 12.30 -3.95
CA GLU A 170 -12.45 12.86 -2.61
C GLU A 170 -11.14 12.70 -1.85
N ILE A 171 -10.66 13.80 -1.30
CA ILE A 171 -9.56 13.83 -0.35
C ILE A 171 -10.08 14.53 0.89
N SER A 172 -9.90 13.93 2.07
CA SER A 172 -10.29 14.55 3.34
C SER A 172 -9.17 14.53 4.37
N THR A 173 -9.07 15.57 5.18
CA THR A 173 -8.14 15.67 6.31
C THR A 173 -8.94 15.90 7.60
N ASN A 174 -8.71 15.08 8.63
CA ASN A 174 -9.49 15.12 9.88
C ASN A 174 -11.03 15.12 9.66
N GLY A 175 -11.50 14.40 8.62
CA GLY A 175 -12.92 14.33 8.26
C GLY A 175 -13.45 15.52 7.45
N ILE A 176 -12.62 16.52 7.14
CA ILE A 176 -12.98 17.70 6.34
C ILE A 176 -12.55 17.46 4.89
N ILE A 177 -13.45 17.65 3.93
CA ILE A 177 -13.14 17.53 2.49
C ILE A 177 -12.19 18.64 2.05
N THR A 178 -11.05 18.27 1.49
CA THR A 178 -10.02 19.17 1.00
C THR A 178 -10.23 19.46 -0.47
N LYS A 179 -10.49 20.73 -0.81
CA LYS A 179 -10.64 21.19 -2.20
C LYS A 179 -9.32 21.56 -2.86
N ILE A 180 -8.26 21.80 -2.09
CA ILE A 180 -6.94 22.16 -2.62
C ILE A 180 -5.86 21.40 -1.86
N VAL A 181 -5.01 20.67 -2.58
CA VAL A 181 -3.85 19.95 -2.03
C VAL A 181 -2.53 20.61 -2.41
N ASP A 182 -1.53 20.53 -1.54
CA ASP A 182 -0.21 21.15 -1.69
C ASP A 182 0.96 20.15 -1.77
N PHE A 183 0.67 18.85 -1.62
CA PHE A 183 1.65 17.80 -1.82
C PHE A 183 1.96 17.58 -3.31
N PRO A 184 3.17 17.06 -3.64
CA PRO A 184 3.57 16.89 -5.03
C PRO A 184 2.70 15.85 -5.75
N VAL A 185 2.11 16.25 -6.87
CA VAL A 185 1.36 15.39 -7.79
C VAL A 185 1.92 15.52 -9.21
N THR A 186 1.87 14.47 -10.01
CA THR A 186 2.25 14.56 -11.42
C THR A 186 1.19 15.34 -12.21
N PHE A 187 1.57 15.91 -13.36
CA PHE A 187 0.64 16.64 -14.23
C PHE A 187 -0.60 15.82 -14.60
N LYS A 188 -0.43 14.53 -14.92
CA LYS A 188 -1.54 13.64 -15.22
C LYS A 188 -2.49 13.43 -14.04
N VAL A 189 -1.95 13.32 -12.83
CA VAL A 189 -2.75 13.18 -11.59
C VAL A 189 -3.47 14.48 -11.28
N SER A 190 -2.82 15.64 -11.43
CA SER A 190 -3.49 16.93 -11.22
C SER A 190 -4.65 17.17 -12.18
N GLU A 191 -4.54 16.72 -13.44
CA GLU A 191 -5.66 16.77 -14.38
C GLU A 191 -6.86 15.92 -13.92
N ASN A 192 -6.60 14.76 -13.31
CA ASN A 192 -7.65 13.92 -12.75
C ASN A 192 -8.31 14.57 -11.53
N PHE A 193 -7.50 15.09 -10.61
CA PHE A 193 -7.97 15.76 -9.41
C PHE A 193 -8.83 16.98 -9.78
N ARG A 194 -8.39 17.77 -10.78
CA ARG A 194 -9.11 18.94 -11.28
C ARG A 194 -10.48 18.58 -11.86
N LYS A 195 -10.59 17.47 -12.61
CA LYS A 195 -11.89 16.97 -13.11
C LYS A 195 -12.87 16.64 -11.98
N ASN A 196 -12.37 16.29 -10.80
CA ASN A 196 -13.17 16.04 -9.61
C ASN A 196 -13.26 17.23 -8.65
N GLY A 197 -12.89 18.45 -9.10
CA GLY A 197 -12.98 19.66 -8.29
C GLY A 197 -11.95 19.75 -7.15
N ILE A 198 -10.80 19.07 -7.30
CA ILE A 198 -9.66 19.15 -6.38
C ILE A 198 -8.52 19.90 -7.08
N GLY A 199 -8.16 21.07 -6.56
CA GLY A 199 -7.02 21.86 -7.03
C GLY A 199 -5.68 21.33 -6.48
N CYS A 200 -4.61 21.49 -7.25
CA CYS A 200 -3.26 21.07 -6.85
C CYS A 200 -2.29 22.26 -6.93
N LYS A 201 -1.69 22.66 -5.81
CA LYS A 201 -0.69 23.76 -5.77
C LYS A 201 0.70 23.32 -6.23
N ASN A 202 1.02 22.04 -6.08
CA ASN A 202 2.36 21.50 -6.34
C ASN A 202 2.30 20.43 -7.45
N VAL A 203 2.23 20.89 -8.70
CA VAL A 203 2.22 20.03 -9.87
C VAL A 203 3.66 19.86 -10.38
N VAL A 204 4.10 18.60 -10.44
CA VAL A 204 5.43 18.20 -10.86
C VAL A 204 5.36 17.62 -12.28
N PHE A 205 6.15 18.18 -13.19
CA PHE A 205 6.31 17.65 -14.54
C PHE A 205 7.38 16.55 -14.56
N THR A 206 7.11 15.50 -15.32
CA THR A 206 8.00 14.36 -15.54
C THR A 206 8.43 14.30 -17.01
N GLN A 207 9.48 13.54 -17.32
CA GLN A 207 9.89 13.32 -18.71
C GLN A 207 8.78 12.71 -19.59
N LYS A 208 7.80 12.02 -18.99
CA LYS A 208 6.66 11.46 -19.71
C LYS A 208 5.69 12.55 -20.19
N ASP A 209 5.64 13.69 -19.50
CA ASP A 209 4.80 14.83 -19.88
C ASP A 209 5.38 15.63 -21.06
N LEU A 210 6.67 15.42 -21.38
CA LEU A 210 7.36 16.07 -22.50
C LEU A 210 7.19 15.35 -23.85
N LYS A 211 6.74 14.09 -23.83
CA LYS A 211 6.50 13.29 -25.05
C LYS A 211 5.01 13.34 -25.40
N LYS A 212 4.63 14.36 -26.17
CA LYS A 212 3.31 14.42 -26.84
C LYS A 212 3.31 13.58 -28.10
#